data_AF-A0A961X223-F1
#
_entry.id   AF-A0A961X223-F1
#
_cell.length_a   1.000
_cell.length_b   1.000
_cell.length_c   1.000
_cell.angle_alpha   90.00
_cell.angle_beta   90.00
_cell.angle_gamma   90.00
#
_symmetry.space_group_name_H-M   'P 1'
#
loop_
_entity.id
_entity.type
_entity.pdbx_description
1 polymer ?
#
loop_
_entity_poly.entity_id
_entity_poly.type
_entity_poly.pdbx_seq_one_letter_code
_entity_poly.pdbx_strand_id
1 'polypeptide(L)' 'MTTEDRQQWQLLHAPLGERHSGRVRYAAAMHLYNRGIIDDALLEEFRICAKRDDEYPRSFNAEQDECP' A
#
# COMPACT_ATOMS: atom_id res chain seq x y z
N MET A 1 1.72 6.77 15.34
CA MET A 1 2.05 7.07 13.93
C MET A 1 2.49 8.52 13.75
N THR A 2 3.41 8.77 12.84
CA THR A 2 3.83 10.13 12.43
C THR A 2 2.91 10.69 11.35
N THR A 3 3.08 11.96 10.99
CA THR A 3 2.41 12.55 9.82
C THR A 3 2.83 11.85 8.53
N GLU A 4 4.09 11.44 8.43
CA GLU A 4 4.61 10.69 7.28
C GLU A 4 3.94 9.32 7.16
N ASP A 5 3.79 8.58 8.26
CA ASP A 5 3.10 7.27 8.25
C ASP A 5 1.66 7.41 7.69
N ARG A 6 0.95 8.49 8.06
CA ARG A 6 -0.40 8.78 7.55
C ARG A 6 -0.42 9.15 6.07
N GLN A 7 0.59 9.88 5.59
CA GLN A 7 0.72 10.19 4.16
C GLN A 7 1.01 8.92 3.36
N GLN A 8 1.87 8.03 3.87
CA GLN A 8 2.12 6.74 3.23
C GLN A 8 0.88 5.85 3.22
N TRP A 9 0.10 5.86 4.31
CA TRP A 9 -1.19 5.16 4.34
C TRP A 9 -2.11 5.62 3.20
N GLN A 10 -2.27 6.93 3.01
CA GLN A 10 -3.09 7.48 1.91
C GLN A 10 -2.58 7.05 0.52
N LEU A 11 -1.27 6.90 0.34
CA LEU A 11 -0.68 6.43 -0.92
C LEU A 11 -1.02 4.96 -1.21
N LEU A 12 -1.36 4.14 -0.21
CA LEU A 12 -1.87 2.78 -0.45
C LEU A 12 -3.21 2.79 -1.19
N HIS A 13 -4.03 3.83 -1.01
CA HIS A 13 -5.31 4.02 -1.69
C HIS A 13 -5.18 4.76 -3.03
N ALA A 14 -3.96 4.95 -3.55
CA ALA A 14 -3.75 5.61 -4.84
C ALA A 14 -4.47 4.86 -5.98
N PRO A 15 -5.15 5.58 -6.89
CA PRO A 15 -6.07 5.00 -7.86
C PRO A 15 -5.42 3.91 -8.72
N LEU A 16 -6.19 2.85 -8.97
CA LEU A 16 -5.81 1.78 -9.89
C LEU A 16 -5.78 2.28 -11.33
N GLY A 17 -4.93 1.66 -12.16
CA GLY A 17 -4.89 1.91 -13.60
C GLY A 17 -4.07 3.14 -14.03
N GLU A 18 -3.56 3.94 -13.09
CA GLU A 18 -2.56 4.96 -13.43
C GLU A 18 -1.18 4.31 -13.59
N ARG A 19 -0.47 4.68 -14.66
CA ARG A 19 0.84 4.09 -15.00
C ARG A 19 1.82 4.34 -13.85
N HIS A 20 2.38 3.26 -13.29
CA HIS A 20 3.26 3.26 -12.10
C HIS A 20 2.57 3.44 -10.73
N SER A 21 1.23 3.47 -10.66
CA SER A 21 0.51 3.52 -9.40
C SER A 21 0.83 2.34 -8.48
N GLY A 22 1.08 1.14 -9.04
CA GLY A 22 1.49 -0.03 -8.28
C GLY A 22 2.83 0.17 -7.56
N ARG A 23 3.78 0.88 -8.18
CA ARG A 23 5.09 1.18 -7.56
C ARG A 23 4.97 2.18 -6.41
N VAL A 24 4.08 3.16 -6.56
CA VAL A 24 3.78 4.14 -5.51
C VAL A 24 3.18 3.43 -4.29
N ARG A 25 2.18 2.57 -4.51
CA ARG A 25 1.58 1.75 -3.44
C ARG A 25 2.61 0.86 -2.75
N TYR A 26 3.49 0.22 -3.51
CA TYR A 26 4.54 -0.63 -2.93
C TYR A 26 5.59 0.14 -2.14
N ALA A 27 6.00 1.33 -2.60
CA ALA A 27 6.92 2.18 -1.86
C ALA A 27 6.33 2.62 -0.51
N ALA A 28 5.03 2.96 -0.50
CA ALA A 28 4.30 3.26 0.72
C ALA A 28 4.18 2.04 1.65
N ALA A 29 3.89 0.86 1.10
CA ALA A 29 3.83 -0.39 1.86
C ALA A 29 5.18 -0.71 2.51
N MET A 30 6.29 -0.53 1.78
CA MET A 30 7.65 -0.69 2.34
C MET A 30 7.92 0.22 3.53
N HIS A 31 7.49 1.49 3.46
CA HIS A 31 7.61 2.42 4.60
C HIS A 31 6.84 1.91 5.82
N LEU A 32 5.58 1.52 5.63
CA LEU A 32 4.72 1.04 6.71
C LEU A 32 5.21 -0.28 7.29
N TYR A 33 5.78 -1.16 6.46
CA TYR A 33 6.41 -2.41 6.89
C TYR A 33 7.64 -2.16 7.75
N ASN A 34 8.53 -1.25 7.34
CA ASN A 34 9.70 -0.86 8.13
C ASN A 34 9.33 -0.25 9.50
N ARG A 35 8.10 0.23 9.64
CA ARG A 35 7.53 0.79 10.88
C ARG A 35 6.78 -0.25 11.71
N GLY A 36 6.61 -1.47 11.20
CA GLY A 36 5.84 -2.54 11.84
C GLY A 36 4.33 -2.33 11.83
N ILE A 37 3.82 -1.49 10.92
CA ILE A 37 2.39 -1.19 10.78
C ILE A 37 1.68 -2.25 9.95
N ILE A 38 2.34 -2.76 8.91
CA ILE A 38 1.86 -3.86 8.08
C ILE A 38 2.80 -5.07 8.19
N ASP A 39 2.26 -6.26 7.97
CA ASP A 39 3.00 -7.52 8.03
C ASP A 39 3.68 -7.90 6.70
N ASP A 40 4.49 -8.95 6.72
CA ASP A 40 5.21 -9.43 5.53
C ASP A 40 4.25 -9.96 4.45
N ALA A 41 3.13 -10.56 4.87
CA ALA A 41 2.10 -11.06 3.98
C ALA A 41 1.48 -9.92 3.16
N LEU A 42 1.06 -8.83 3.79
CA LEU A 42 0.49 -7.68 3.10
C LEU A 42 1.52 -6.98 2.21
N LEU A 43 2.78 -6.87 2.65
CA LEU A 43 3.86 -6.30 1.84
C LEU A 43 4.10 -7.12 0.55
N GLU A 44 4.11 -8.44 0.65
CA GLU A 44 4.33 -9.32 -0.51
C GLU A 44 3.19 -9.21 -1.52
N GLU A 45 1.94 -9.07 -1.07
CA GLU A 45 0.82 -8.79 -1.97
C GLU A 45 1.01 -7.44 -2.69
N PHE A 46 1.38 -6.38 -1.98
CA PHE A 46 1.72 -5.09 -2.60
C PHE A 46 2.87 -5.21 -3.61
N ARG A 47 3.86 -6.07 -3.36
CA ARG A 47 4.97 -6.34 -4.29
C ARG A 47 4.50 -6.99 -5.59
N ILE A 48 3.54 -7.91 -5.50
CA ILE A 48 2.92 -8.58 -6.67
C ILE A 48 2.10 -7.56 -7.46
N CYS A 49 1.25 -6.79 -6.78
CA CYS A 49 0.43 -5.74 -7.37
C CYS A 49 1.28 -4.58 -7.93
N ALA A 50 2.51 -4.36 -7.46
CA ALA A 50 3.40 -3.35 -8.01
C ALA A 50 3.74 -3.56 -9.50
N LYS A 51 3.64 -4.80 -9.98
CA LYS A 51 3.82 -5.16 -11.40
C LYS A 51 2.51 -5.07 -12.19
N ARG A 52 1.38 -5.00 -11.50
CA ARG A 52 0.01 -4.99 -12.03
C ARG A 52 -0.68 -3.73 -11.51
N ASP A 53 -0.44 -2.61 -12.20
CA ASP A 53 -0.95 -1.28 -11.82
C ASP A 53 -2.50 -1.24 -11.61
N ASP A 54 -3.22 -2.27 -12.07
CA ASP A 54 -4.69 -2.45 -12.03
C ASP A 54 -5.20 -3.28 -10.82
N GLU A 55 -4.34 -3.90 -10.01
CA GLU A 55 -4.81 -4.76 -8.91
C GLU A 55 -4.48 -4.16 -7.54
N TYR A 56 -5.41 -4.31 -6.58
CA TYR A 56 -5.14 -4.19 -5.15
C TYR A 56 -4.76 -5.55 -4.55
N PRO A 57 -3.96 -5.55 -3.47
CA PRO A 57 -3.79 -6.72 -2.62
C PRO A 57 -5.15 -7.28 -2.20
N ARG A 58 -5.30 -8.61 -2.13
CA ARG A 58 -6.58 -9.23 -1.73
C ARG A 58 -6.89 -8.99 -0.27
N SER A 59 -5.85 -8.84 0.53
CA SER A 59 -5.93 -8.60 1.96
C SER A 59 -6.10 -7.11 2.29
N PHE A 60 -5.92 -6.20 1.31
CA PHE A 60 -6.07 -4.76 1.48
C PHE A 60 -7.46 -4.31 1.03
N ASN A 61 -8.29 -3.82 1.96
CA ASN A 61 -9.61 -3.31 1.64
C ASN A 61 -9.57 -1.78 1.63
N ALA A 62 -9.27 -1.20 0.45
CA ALA A 62 -9.15 0.24 0.28
C ALA A 62 -10.39 1.06 0.75
N GLU A 63 -11.56 0.42 0.87
CA GLU A 63 -12.82 1.05 1.32
C GLU A 63 -13.07 0.94 2.83
N GLN A 64 -12.33 0.08 3.56
CA GLN A 64 -12.59 -0.24 4.98
C GLN A 64 -11.34 -0.13 5.88
N ASP A 65 -10.15 -0.06 5.30
CA ASP A 65 -8.89 0.14 6.01
C ASP A 65 -8.73 1.63 6.41
N GLU A 66 -9.35 2.01 7.52
CA GLU A 66 -9.00 3.26 8.22
C GLU A 66 -7.58 3.14 8.79
N CYS A 67 -6.79 4.22 8.69
CA CYS A 67 -5.44 4.28 9.23
C CYS A 67 -5.45 3.88 10.72
N PRO A 68 -4.71 2.82 11.14
CA PRO A 68 -4.71 2.36 12.53
C PRO A 68 -4.06 3.32 13.52
#